data_AF-A0A4U0U4P2-F1
#
_entry.id   AF-A0A4U0U4P2-F1
#
_cell.length_a   1.000
_cell.length_b   1.000
_cell.length_c   1.000
_cell.angle_alpha   90.00
_cell.angle_beta   90.00
_cell.angle_gamma   90.00
#
_symmetry.space_group_name_H-M   'P 1'
#
loop_
_entity.id
_entity.type
_entity.pdbx_description
1 polymer ?
#
loop_
_entity_poly.entity_id
_entity_poly.type
_entity_poly.pdbx_seq_one_letter_code
_entity_poly.pdbx_strand_id
1 'polypeptide(L)'
;MAPQVLHRVCHGSSSPDNRLYAKHQLKTFPAILHDYRRHRVRSADYPAILPTQGSSVRGTYVTGLNNGDIRLLDLFEGGEYRRDKVKVRLLQEAGLADNSDHVEGDHVEAETYIWQAGEHYLEEGEWDFGAFQREKLSFWAGSGANKVDEAAAQQQDGTRGRGANGHITTALDEAQKEDKATRDAV
;
A
#
# COMPACT_ATOMS: atom_id res chain seq x y z
N MET A 1 -0.16 -2.86 -2.32
CA MET A 1 -0.04 -1.38 -2.30
C MET A 1 0.43 -0.91 -3.67
N ALA A 2 -0.07 0.22 -4.18
CA ALA A 2 0.42 0.79 -5.44
C ALA A 2 1.80 1.46 -5.24
N PRO A 3 2.74 1.37 -6.20
CA PRO A 3 4.09 1.94 -6.04
C PRO A 3 4.09 3.43 -5.67
N GLN A 4 3.17 4.22 -6.22
CA GLN A 4 3.05 5.66 -5.94
C GLN A 4 2.73 5.93 -4.46
N VAL A 5 1.89 5.09 -3.84
CA VAL A 5 1.51 5.21 -2.44
C VAL A 5 2.69 4.84 -1.54
N LEU A 6 3.40 3.75 -1.87
CA LEU A 6 4.60 3.34 -1.15
C LEU A 6 5.65 4.46 -1.11
N HIS A 7 5.94 5.07 -2.27
CA HIS A 7 6.90 6.17 -2.33
C HIS A 7 6.43 7.40 -1.58
N ARG A 8 5.14 7.72 -1.62
CA ARG A 8 4.58 8.83 -0.83
C ARG A 8 4.75 8.59 0.66
N VAL A 9 4.46 7.38 1.15
CA VAL A 9 4.58 7.04 2.58
C VAL A 9 6.03 7.03 3.02
N CYS A 10 6.92 6.38 2.28
CA CYS A 10 8.32 6.24 2.69
C CYS A 10 9.15 7.51 2.44
N HIS A 11 8.86 8.28 1.38
CA HIS A 11 9.72 9.39 0.93
C HIS A 11 9.05 10.78 1.01
N GLY A 12 7.78 10.86 1.44
CA GLY A 12 7.01 12.10 1.55
C GLY A 12 6.52 12.68 0.22
N SER A 13 6.97 12.13 -0.91
CA SER A 13 6.50 12.51 -2.25
C SER A 13 6.62 11.35 -3.22
N SER A 14 5.61 11.21 -4.08
CA SER A 14 5.61 10.29 -5.22
C SER A 14 6.34 10.85 -6.45
N SER A 15 6.87 12.07 -6.39
CA SER A 15 7.60 12.67 -7.52
C SER A 15 8.93 11.95 -7.76
N PRO A 16 9.24 11.56 -9.01
CA PRO A 16 10.55 11.01 -9.37
C PRO A 16 11.72 11.97 -9.08
N ASP A 17 11.45 13.28 -9.02
CA ASP A 17 12.46 14.32 -8.75
C ASP A 17 12.85 14.44 -7.27
N ASN A 18 12.19 13.69 -6.40
CA ASN A 18 12.53 13.68 -4.98
C ASN A 18 13.93 13.06 -4.79
N ARG A 19 14.87 13.82 -4.23
CA ARG A 19 16.25 13.33 -4.00
C ARG A 19 16.30 12.08 -3.11
N LEU A 20 15.29 11.87 -2.27
CA LEU A 20 15.15 10.63 -1.47
C LEU A 20 14.76 9.44 -2.33
N TYR A 21 13.97 9.65 -3.40
CA TYR A 21 13.62 8.63 -4.39
C TYR A 21 14.87 8.04 -5.06
N ALA A 22 15.86 8.88 -5.39
CA ALA A 22 17.11 8.42 -5.98
C ALA A 22 18.08 7.77 -4.97
N LYS A 23 17.99 8.12 -3.67
CA LYS A 23 18.86 7.56 -2.62
C LYS A 23 18.37 6.21 -2.10
N HIS A 24 17.06 6.01 -1.98
CA HIS A 24 16.48 4.75 -1.52
C HIS A 24 16.34 3.79 -2.69
N GLN A 25 17.19 2.76 -2.70
CA GLN A 25 17.20 1.73 -3.75
C GLN A 25 16.10 0.68 -3.52
N LEU A 26 14.84 1.13 -3.38
CA LEU A 26 13.71 0.22 -3.28
C LEU A 26 13.59 -0.58 -4.57
N LYS A 27 13.65 -1.91 -4.45
CA LYS A 27 13.42 -2.80 -5.59
C LYS A 27 12.10 -3.52 -5.39
N THR A 28 11.28 -3.51 -6.43
CA THR A 28 9.96 -4.12 -6.44
C THR A 28 9.93 -5.31 -7.39
N PHE A 29 9.34 -6.41 -6.94
CA PHE A 29 9.18 -7.64 -7.72
C PHE A 29 7.72 -8.08 -7.67
N PRO A 30 7.11 -8.52 -8.78
CA PRO A 30 5.79 -9.13 -8.71
C PRO A 30 5.85 -10.42 -7.87
N ALA A 31 4.84 -10.65 -7.02
CA ALA A 31 4.83 -11.80 -6.12
C ALA A 31 3.39 -12.30 -5.86
N ILE A 32 3.27 -13.56 -5.44
CA ILE A 32 2.02 -14.19 -5.02
C ILE A 32 2.12 -14.62 -3.56
N LEU A 33 1.12 -14.25 -2.77
CA LEU A 33 0.88 -14.74 -1.42
C LEU A 33 -0.23 -15.80 -1.46
N HIS A 34 0.12 -17.05 -1.18
CA HIS A 34 -0.81 -18.19 -1.17
C HIS A 34 -1.55 -18.33 0.15
N ASP A 35 -2.75 -18.89 0.11
CA ASP A 35 -3.67 -19.09 1.25
C ASP A 35 -4.15 -17.79 1.90
N TYR A 36 -4.27 -16.73 1.10
CA TYR A 36 -4.86 -15.46 1.48
C TYR A 36 -5.84 -14.97 0.40
N ARG A 37 -6.77 -14.11 0.79
CA ARG A 37 -7.73 -13.47 -0.11
C ARG A 37 -7.81 -11.97 0.18
N ARG A 38 -8.04 -11.19 -0.88
CA ARG A 38 -8.39 -9.75 -0.78
C ARG A 38 -9.90 -9.59 -0.59
N HIS A 39 -10.27 -8.85 0.44
CA HIS A 39 -11.65 -8.51 0.76
C HIS A 39 -11.86 -7.01 0.58
N ARG A 40 -13.06 -6.64 0.13
CA ARG A 40 -13.46 -5.24 0.11
C ARG A 40 -13.86 -4.81 1.52
N VAL A 41 -13.31 -3.67 1.96
CA VAL A 41 -13.66 -3.06 3.25
C VAL A 41 -14.81 -2.08 3.02
N ARG A 42 -15.85 -2.17 3.85
CA ARG A 42 -17.05 -1.33 3.81
C ARG A 42 -16.69 0.14 3.88
N SER A 43 -17.21 0.92 2.93
CA SER A 43 -16.97 2.35 2.83
C SER A 43 -15.49 2.74 2.85
N ALA A 44 -14.60 1.88 2.34
CA ALA A 44 -13.18 2.13 2.21
C ALA A 44 -12.70 1.84 0.79
N ASP A 45 -11.73 2.63 0.35
CA ASP A 45 -11.13 2.54 -0.98
C ASP A 45 -9.94 1.56 -1.03
N TYR A 46 -9.66 0.85 0.07
CA TYR A 46 -8.52 -0.05 0.21
C TYR A 46 -8.96 -1.47 0.64
N PRO A 47 -8.19 -2.51 0.27
CA PRO A 47 -8.54 -3.89 0.57
C PRO A 47 -8.08 -4.33 1.95
N ALA A 48 -8.81 -5.29 2.53
CA ALA A 48 -8.32 -6.14 3.60
C ALA A 48 -7.70 -7.40 3.00
N ILE A 49 -6.67 -7.95 3.65
CA ILE A 49 -6.13 -9.28 3.33
C ILE A 49 -6.33 -10.17 4.56
N LEU A 50 -6.94 -11.34 4.37
CA LEU A 50 -7.14 -12.34 5.41
C LEU A 50 -6.72 -13.74 4.93
N PRO A 51 -6.30 -14.63 5.85
CA PRO A 51 -6.06 -16.03 5.52
C PRO A 51 -7.32 -16.68 4.93
N THR A 52 -7.16 -17.36 3.79
CA THR A 52 -8.23 -18.11 3.13
C THR A 52 -7.59 -19.21 2.30
N GLN A 53 -7.71 -20.45 2.76
CA GLN A 53 -7.09 -21.60 2.10
C GLN A 53 -7.55 -21.73 0.65
N GLY A 54 -6.61 -22.09 -0.24
CA GLY A 54 -6.88 -22.28 -1.67
C GLY A 54 -7.16 -20.99 -2.45
N SER A 55 -7.00 -19.82 -1.82
CA SER A 55 -6.98 -18.52 -2.50
C SER A 55 -5.55 -17.98 -2.59
N SER A 56 -5.33 -17.00 -3.45
CA SER A 56 -4.03 -16.33 -3.53
C SER A 56 -4.19 -14.83 -3.79
N VAL A 57 -3.20 -14.06 -3.35
CA VAL A 57 -3.14 -12.61 -3.56
C VAL A 57 -1.91 -12.29 -4.38
N ARG A 58 -2.11 -11.78 -5.59
CA ARG A 58 -1.04 -11.17 -6.39
C ARG A 58 -0.74 -9.77 -5.86
N GLY A 59 0.54 -9.49 -5.65
CA GLY A 59 1.02 -8.22 -5.12
C GLY A 59 2.45 -7.91 -5.57
N THR A 60 3.11 -7.06 -4.78
CA THR A 60 4.46 -6.57 -5.04
C THR A 60 5.31 -6.82 -3.80
N TYR A 61 6.38 -7.60 -3.97
CA TYR A 61 7.42 -7.78 -2.98
C TYR A 61 8.41 -6.61 -3.07
N VAL A 62 8.72 -5.99 -1.92
CA VAL A 62 9.56 -4.80 -1.85
C VAL A 62 10.79 -5.10 -1.01
N THR A 63 11.96 -4.73 -1.50
CA THR A 63 13.23 -4.82 -0.76
C THR A 63 13.90 -3.46 -0.66
N GLY A 64 14.86 -3.32 0.26
CA GLY A 64 15.58 -2.06 0.50
C GLY A 64 14.89 -1.12 1.48
N LEU A 65 13.82 -1.57 2.15
CA LEU A 65 13.17 -0.83 3.23
C LEU A 65 14.06 -0.82 4.47
N ASN A 66 14.28 0.35 5.06
CA ASN A 66 14.97 0.50 6.35
C ASN A 66 13.97 0.60 7.51
N ASN A 67 14.45 0.57 8.75
CA ASN A 67 13.59 0.62 9.94
C ASN A 67 12.70 1.88 10.03
N GLY A 68 13.16 3.02 9.50
CA GLY A 68 12.35 4.24 9.39
C GLY A 68 11.21 4.07 8.39
N ASP A 69 11.47 3.49 7.22
CA ASP A 69 10.43 3.19 6.22
C ASP A 69 9.37 2.25 6.81
N ILE A 70 9.81 1.22 7.54
CA ILE A 70 8.95 0.26 8.23
C ILE A 70 8.07 0.93 9.28
N ARG A 71 8.61 1.88 10.06
CA ARG A 71 7.83 2.67 11.03
C ARG A 71 6.79 3.57 10.38
N LEU A 72 7.11 4.19 9.24
CA LEU A 72 6.15 5.01 8.49
C LEU A 72 5.03 4.14 7.92
N LEU A 73 5.36 2.94 7.44
CA LEU A 73 4.34 1.97 7.00
C LEU A 73 3.44 1.52 8.16
N ASP A 74 3.98 1.26 9.36
CA ASP A 74 3.16 0.96 10.54
C ASP A 74 2.15 2.07 10.85
N LEU A 75 2.61 3.33 10.81
CA LEU A 75 1.75 4.48 11.06
C LEU A 75 0.67 4.63 9.98
N PHE A 76 1.03 4.40 8.72
CA PHE A 76 0.11 4.48 7.59
C PHE A 76 -0.99 3.41 7.65
N GLU A 77 -0.63 2.18 7.98
CA GLU A 77 -1.57 1.06 8.08
C GLU A 77 -2.45 1.20 9.32
N GLY A 78 -1.91 1.80 10.39
CA GLY A 78 -2.64 2.17 11.59
C GLY A 78 -3.15 0.96 12.37
N GLY A 79 -4.15 1.17 13.22
CA GLY A 79 -4.68 0.11 14.07
C GLY A 79 -5.52 -0.95 13.35
N GLU A 80 -5.89 -0.71 12.08
CA GLU A 80 -6.76 -1.62 11.31
C GLU A 80 -6.04 -2.89 10.84
N TYR A 81 -4.71 -2.85 10.79
CA TYR A 81 -3.87 -3.96 10.36
C TYR A 81 -2.82 -4.30 11.41
N ARG A 82 -2.35 -5.55 11.38
CA ARG A 82 -1.13 -5.97 12.05
C ARG A 82 -0.11 -6.46 11.03
N ARG A 83 1.17 -6.27 11.34
CA ARG A 83 2.26 -6.79 10.52
C ARG A 83 2.56 -8.24 10.92
N ASP A 84 2.36 -9.16 9.99
CA ASP A 84 2.64 -10.59 10.16
C ASP A 84 3.74 -11.03 9.18
N LYS A 85 4.56 -12.00 9.62
CA LYS A 85 5.54 -12.69 8.75
C LYS A 85 4.83 -13.71 7.86
N VAL A 86 5.12 -13.68 6.57
CA VAL A 86 4.53 -14.55 5.56
C VAL A 86 5.59 -15.09 4.61
N LYS A 87 5.22 -16.11 3.83
CA LYS A 87 6.02 -16.63 2.72
C LYS A 87 5.32 -16.29 1.42
N VAL A 88 6.04 -15.67 0.49
CA VAL A 88 5.53 -15.31 -0.83
C VAL A 88 6.38 -15.95 -1.91
N ARG A 89 5.79 -16.14 -3.08
CA ARG A 89 6.50 -16.61 -4.27
C ARG A 89 6.75 -15.46 -5.21
N LEU A 90 8.00 -15.26 -5.59
CA LEU A 90 8.35 -14.26 -6.60
C LEU A 90 7.87 -14.74 -7.96
N LEU A 91 7.30 -13.84 -8.75
CA LEU A 91 6.95 -14.11 -10.14
C LEU A 91 8.13 -13.74 -11.02
N GLN A 92 8.57 -14.69 -11.85
CA GLN A 92 9.55 -14.40 -12.89
C GLN A 92 8.82 -13.77 -14.09
N GLU A 93 9.43 -12.74 -14.71
CA GLU A 93 8.92 -12.21 -15.97
C GLU A 93 9.06 -13.29 -17.05
N ALA A 94 7.96 -13.96 -17.37
CA ALA A 94 7.80 -14.53 -18.71
C ALA A 94 7.78 -13.33 -19.67
N GLY A 95 8.69 -13.34 -20.65
CA GLY A 95 8.94 -12.21 -21.55
C GLY A 95 7.66 -11.59 -22.11
N LEU A 96 7.73 -10.27 -22.33
CA LEU A 96 6.71 -9.35 -22.83
C LEU A 96 5.89 -9.87 -24.03
N ALA A 97 4.99 -10.82 -23.81
CA ALA A 97 3.95 -11.22 -24.75
C ALA A 97 2.90 -12.06 -24.03
N ASP A 98 1.71 -11.48 -23.96
CA ASP A 98 0.44 -12.15 -23.71
C ASP A 98 0.21 -12.67 -22.29
N ASN A 99 -1.07 -12.87 -21.95
CA ASN A 99 -1.59 -13.34 -20.67
C ASN A 99 -1.18 -14.80 -20.36
N SER A 100 0.11 -15.11 -20.46
CA SER A 100 0.69 -16.41 -20.20
C SER A 100 1.17 -16.52 -18.76
N ASP A 101 1.01 -17.72 -18.22
CA ASP A 101 1.23 -18.10 -16.84
C ASP A 101 2.56 -17.54 -16.31
N HIS A 102 2.48 -16.63 -15.33
CA HIS A 102 3.69 -16.21 -14.63
C HIS A 102 4.21 -17.42 -13.87
N VAL A 103 5.44 -17.84 -14.17
CA VAL A 103 6.04 -18.96 -13.47
C VAL A 103 6.39 -18.50 -12.05
N GLU A 104 5.78 -19.16 -11.08
CA GLU A 104 6.11 -18.99 -9.67
C GLU A 104 7.55 -19.47 -9.43
N GLY A 105 8.43 -18.54 -9.08
CA GLY A 105 9.81 -18.80 -8.73
C GLY A 105 9.99 -19.11 -7.24
N ASP A 106 11.08 -18.62 -6.68
CA ASP A 106 11.49 -18.94 -5.31
C ASP A 106 10.52 -18.41 -4.25
N HIS A 107 10.43 -19.18 -3.15
CA HIS A 107 9.79 -18.72 -1.93
C HIS A 107 10.73 -17.78 -1.18
N VAL A 108 10.21 -16.63 -0.76
CA VAL A 108 10.92 -15.66 0.07
C VAL A 108 10.10 -15.31 1.30
N GLU A 109 10.77 -15.06 2.42
CA GLU A 109 10.13 -14.53 3.61
C GLU A 109 9.89 -13.03 3.44
N ALA A 110 8.71 -12.58 3.88
CA ALA A 110 8.30 -11.19 3.82
C ALA A 110 7.45 -10.85 5.04
N GLU A 111 7.20 -9.56 5.25
CA GLU A 111 6.21 -9.07 6.19
C GLU A 111 5.10 -8.37 5.41
N THR A 112 3.85 -8.56 5.84
CA THR A 112 2.68 -7.92 5.22
C THR A 112 1.66 -7.51 6.28
N TYR A 113 0.76 -6.61 5.90
CA TYR A 113 -0.28 -6.08 6.77
C TYR A 113 -1.57 -6.89 6.60
N ILE A 114 -1.95 -7.60 7.67
CA ILE A 114 -3.14 -8.45 7.74
C ILE A 114 -4.24 -7.73 8.51
N TRP A 115 -5.46 -7.76 7.97
CA TRP A 115 -6.61 -7.09 8.57
C TRP A 115 -6.92 -7.63 9.96
N GLN A 116 -7.16 -6.74 10.92
CA GLN A 116 -7.51 -7.09 12.30
C GLN A 116 -8.69 -6.31 12.88
N ALA A 117 -9.25 -5.33 12.16
CA ALA A 117 -10.36 -4.51 12.68
C ALA A 117 -11.73 -5.25 12.75
N GLY A 118 -11.75 -6.53 12.37
CA GLY A 118 -12.93 -7.41 12.45
C GLY A 118 -13.64 -7.60 11.11
N GLU A 119 -14.25 -8.77 10.94
CA GLU A 119 -14.89 -9.19 9.68
C GLU A 119 -16.19 -8.44 9.35
N HIS A 120 -16.84 -7.83 10.33
CA HIS A 120 -18.06 -7.05 10.13
C HIS A 120 -17.85 -5.80 9.24
N TYR A 121 -16.60 -5.34 9.10
CA TYR A 121 -16.22 -4.31 8.15
C TYR A 121 -15.99 -4.83 6.73
N LEU A 122 -16.10 -6.13 6.49
CA LEU A 122 -15.85 -6.71 5.18
C LEU A 122 -17.17 -6.90 4.41
N GLU A 123 -17.08 -6.74 3.09
CA GLU A 123 -18.15 -7.04 2.16
C GLU A 123 -17.96 -8.44 1.56
N GLU A 124 -19.07 -9.06 1.14
CA GLU A 124 -19.03 -10.25 0.32
C GLU A 124 -18.56 -9.88 -1.09
N GLY A 125 -17.34 -10.32 -1.45
CA GLY A 125 -16.76 -10.07 -2.76
C GLY A 125 -15.26 -9.86 -2.70
N GLU A 126 -14.57 -10.24 -3.77
CA GLU A 126 -13.16 -9.95 -3.92
C GLU A 126 -12.96 -8.48 -4.30
N TRP A 127 -11.93 -7.86 -3.75
CA TRP A 127 -11.60 -6.48 -4.07
C TRP A 127 -10.91 -6.37 -5.44
N ASP A 128 -11.44 -5.48 -6.31
CA ASP A 128 -10.93 -5.26 -7.66
C ASP A 128 -9.86 -4.16 -7.71
N PHE A 129 -8.61 -4.58 -7.95
CA PHE A 129 -7.48 -3.66 -8.11
C PHE A 129 -7.60 -2.73 -9.32
N GLY A 130 -8.19 -3.21 -10.42
CA GLY A 130 -8.37 -2.42 -11.63
C GLY A 130 -9.36 -1.27 -11.41
N ALA A 131 -10.44 -1.51 -10.66
CA ALA A 131 -11.39 -0.46 -10.27
C ALA A 131 -10.70 0.63 -9.42
N PHE A 132 -9.91 0.24 -8.41
CA PHE A 132 -9.14 1.18 -7.59
C PHE A 132 -8.18 2.05 -8.41
N GLN A 133 -7.42 1.44 -9.34
CA GLN A 133 -6.48 2.18 -10.16
C GLN A 133 -7.16 3.22 -11.05
N ARG A 134 -8.33 2.90 -11.61
CA ARG A 134 -9.08 3.81 -12.49
C ARG A 134 -9.74 4.95 -11.73
N GLU A 135 -10.28 4.67 -10.55
CA GLU A 135 -11.23 5.58 -9.89
C GLU A 135 -10.64 6.35 -8.71
N LYS A 136 -9.62 5.79 -8.03
CA LYS A 136 -9.19 6.27 -6.70
C LYS A 136 -7.71 6.64 -6.62
N LEU A 137 -6.85 6.10 -7.49
CA LEU A 137 -5.40 6.27 -7.40
C LEU A 137 -4.96 7.75 -7.43
N SER A 138 -5.61 8.61 -8.22
CA SER A 138 -5.28 10.04 -8.32
C SER A 138 -5.46 10.80 -7.00
N PHE A 139 -6.47 10.44 -6.21
CA PHE A 139 -6.73 11.00 -4.88
C PHE A 139 -5.70 10.51 -3.85
N TRP A 140 -5.27 9.25 -3.97
CA TRP A 140 -4.27 8.66 -3.06
C TRP A 140 -2.84 9.10 -3.36
N ALA A 141 -2.51 9.35 -4.62
CA ALA A 141 -1.20 9.81 -5.06
C ALA A 141 -0.97 11.32 -4.89
N GLY A 142 -2.00 12.09 -4.51
CA GLY A 142 -1.89 13.54 -4.27
C GLY A 142 -1.98 14.41 -5.53
N SER A 143 -2.23 13.83 -6.70
CA SER A 143 -2.34 14.59 -7.97
C SER A 143 -3.72 15.22 -8.20
N GLY A 144 -4.70 14.98 -7.32
CA GLY A 144 -6.09 15.41 -7.46
C GLY A 144 -6.46 16.74 -6.78
N ALA A 145 -5.50 17.62 -6.52
CA ALA A 145 -5.78 18.95 -5.95
C ALA A 145 -6.27 19.94 -7.02
N ASN A 146 -7.45 19.72 -7.61
CA ASN A 146 -8.20 20.83 -8.18
C ASN A 146 -9.71 20.57 -8.25
N LYS A 147 -10.45 21.53 -7.68
CA LYS A 147 -11.91 21.67 -7.59
C LYS A 147 -12.64 20.73 -6.60
N VAL A 148 -12.78 21.24 -5.38
CA VAL A 148 -13.96 20.96 -4.56
C VAL A 148 -15.15 21.66 -5.23
N ASP A 149 -15.94 20.93 -6.01
CA ASP A 149 -17.33 21.32 -6.24
C ASP A 149 -18.11 21.00 -4.95
N GLU A 150 -18.74 22.01 -4.36
CA GLU A 150 -19.50 21.98 -3.08
C GLU A 150 -20.67 20.97 -3.07
N ALA A 151 -20.88 20.21 -4.15
CA ALA A 151 -21.92 19.18 -4.26
C ALA A 151 -21.51 17.80 -3.69
N ALA A 152 -20.25 17.58 -3.30
CA ALA A 152 -19.75 16.27 -2.85
C ALA A 152 -19.72 16.07 -1.31
N ALA A 153 -20.39 16.94 -0.54
CA ALA A 153 -20.38 16.93 0.94
C ALA A 153 -21.03 15.70 1.63
N GLN A 154 -21.33 14.63 0.87
CA GLN A 154 -21.94 13.40 1.37
C GLN A 154 -21.17 12.12 1.01
N GLN A 155 -20.00 12.21 0.37
CA GLN A 155 -19.14 11.04 0.22
C GLN A 155 -18.33 10.81 1.50
N GLN A 156 -18.65 9.71 2.20
CA GLN A 156 -17.86 9.18 3.30
C GLN A 156 -16.40 9.05 2.84
N ASP A 157 -15.45 9.59 3.62
CA ASP A 157 -14.01 9.53 3.29
C ASP A 157 -13.54 8.07 3.20
N GLY A 158 -13.48 7.56 1.97
CA GLY A 158 -13.06 6.19 1.66
C GLY A 158 -11.59 5.92 1.98
N THR A 159 -10.79 6.96 2.22
CA THR A 159 -9.39 6.81 2.66
C THR A 159 -9.26 6.60 4.16
N ARG A 160 -10.32 6.91 4.92
CA ARG A 160 -10.35 6.93 6.38
C ARG A 160 -9.14 7.67 6.98
N GLY A 161 -8.79 8.83 6.41
CA GLY A 161 -7.67 9.65 6.84
C GLY A 161 -6.31 9.37 6.19
N ARG A 162 -6.20 8.41 5.26
CA ARG A 162 -4.96 8.11 4.51
C ARG A 162 -4.76 8.99 3.25
N GLY A 163 -5.80 9.71 2.84
CA GLY A 163 -5.76 10.65 1.73
C GLY A 163 -4.77 11.80 1.97
N ALA A 164 -4.43 12.54 0.92
CA ALA A 164 -3.45 13.63 0.95
C ALA A 164 -3.64 14.64 2.09
N ASN A 165 -4.88 14.90 2.49
CA ASN A 165 -5.23 15.86 3.54
C ASN A 165 -5.79 15.19 4.81
N GLY A 166 -5.60 13.88 4.97
CA GLY A 166 -6.13 13.12 6.09
C GLY A 166 -5.20 13.12 7.31
N HIS A 167 -5.76 12.84 8.49
CA HIS A 167 -5.03 12.88 9.76
C HIS A 167 -3.85 11.90 9.83
N ILE A 168 -3.91 10.76 9.13
CA ILE A 168 -2.77 9.81 9.05
C ILE A 168 -1.63 10.43 8.25
N THR A 169 -1.94 11.17 7.19
CA THR A 169 -0.91 11.92 6.45
C THR A 169 -0.24 12.98 7.31
N THR A 170 -1.01 13.72 8.12
CA THR A 170 -0.44 14.70 9.05
C THR A 170 0.53 14.05 10.03
N ALA A 171 0.16 12.91 10.62
CA ALA A 171 1.03 12.15 11.51
C ALA A 171 2.29 11.62 10.80
N LEU A 172 2.17 11.19 9.53
CA LEU A 172 3.31 10.79 8.71
C LEU A 172 4.29 11.95 8.47
N ASP A 173 3.78 13.13 8.12
CA ASP A 173 4.60 14.32 7.88
C ASP A 173 5.34 14.76 9.15
N GLU A 174 4.70 14.64 10.32
CA GLU A 174 5.33 14.90 11.62
C GLU A 174 6.44 13.89 11.92
N ALA A 175 6.16 12.59 11.79
CA ALA A 175 7.15 11.54 12.01
C ALA A 175 8.36 11.66 11.05
N GLN A 176 8.13 12.04 9.79
CA GLN A 176 9.20 12.28 8.83
C GLN A 176 10.08 13.48 9.20
N LYS A 177 9.49 14.55 9.74
CA LYS A 177 10.25 15.73 10.22
C LYS A 177 11.12 15.37 11.43
N GLU A 178 10.61 14.55 12.35
CA GLU A 178 11.35 14.06 13.52
C GLU A 178 12.53 13.16 13.13
N ASP A 179 12.33 12.21 12.22
CA ASP A 179 13.40 11.33 11.74
C ASP A 179 14.52 12.13 11.05
N LYS A 180 14.14 13.11 10.23
CA LYS A 180 15.10 14.02 9.59
C LYS A 180 15.88 14.84 10.60
N ALA A 181 15.21 15.44 11.58
CA ALA A 181 15.86 16.22 12.63
C ALA A 181 16.84 15.37 13.46
N THR A 182 16.51 14.10 13.71
CA THR A 182 17.37 13.16 14.41
C THR A 182 18.61 12.79 13.59
N ARG A 183 18.45 12.57 12.28
CA ARG A 183 19.55 12.26 11.36
C ARG A 183 20.52 13.43 11.17
N ASP A 184 20.02 14.66 11.15
CA ASP A 184 20.84 15.87 10.98
C ASP A 184 21.58 16.28 12.27
N ALA A 185 21.22 15.70 13.42
CA ALA A 185 21.80 15.99 14.74
C ALA A 185 22.98 15.08 15.13
N VAL A 186 23.35 14.10 14.29
CA VAL A 186 24.43 13.12 14.48
C VAL A 186 25.55 13.38 13.48
#